data_AF-N1W525-F1
#
_entry.id   AF-N1W525-F1
#
_cell.length_a   1.000
_cell.length_b   1.000
_cell.length_c   1.000
_cell.angle_alpha   90.00
_cell.angle_beta   90.00
_cell.angle_gamma   90.00
#
_symmetry.space_group_name_H-M   'P 1'
#
loop_
_entity.id
_entity.type
_entity.pdbx_description
1 polymer ?
#
loop_
_entity_poly.entity_id
_entity_poly.type
_entity_poly.pdbx_seq_one_letter_code
_entity_poly.pdbx_strand_id
1 'polypeptide(L)'
;MRFFVSFSVFVSLSIFTIQCQKQVVPQEEITKFLPKPKVYIQTVGTGKRGSFVGMEPYLNQYSYATEDSFYLALRDYFQMAKEKELLFVDRSIIVLPEYIGTWLVVTAEDKSIFATNTIQEAMEVLVKQNLGSFLWHYLFSNSYSADSLKETLFRMKAWQMSDRYQSVFLRLAREYRVAIVAGSIVLPHPKVIEGKITPTDGPLENVSFYFHPDGQVDDQIVRKLFPIIEEKEFLKEGKLEENPTYQTSLGKLYTMVCADSWFPEVYEELQKSEAELLAVPSFVAPADAWTTKWNGYNGYANPKDIEKKDIGLISERTAWKKYAMAGRLKDPKVKAGINVFFRGEIWDLKAGGDAFLSLGGKPVINVVKEEKTQGRMYVLFL
;
A
#
# COMPACT_ATOMS: atom_id res chain seq x y z
N MET A 1 7.22 8.08 1.46
CA MET A 1 7.85 7.60 2.71
C MET A 1 9.10 8.43 2.98
N ARG A 2 9.06 9.39 3.91
CA ARG A 2 10.19 10.30 4.20
C ARG A 2 10.88 9.93 5.51
N PHE A 3 11.98 9.20 5.43
CA PHE A 3 12.93 9.02 6.54
C PHE A 3 14.34 8.84 5.96
N PHE A 4 15.35 9.10 6.79
CA PHE A 4 16.76 8.93 6.42
C PHE A 4 17.39 7.80 7.24
N VAL A 5 18.33 7.09 6.64
CA VAL A 5 19.24 6.18 7.33
C VAL A 5 20.61 6.83 7.29
N SER A 6 21.33 6.91 8.41
CA SER A 6 22.61 7.64 8.49
C SER A 6 23.78 6.72 8.86
N PHE A 7 24.97 7.05 8.38
CA PHE A 7 26.22 6.38 8.75
C PHE A 7 26.65 6.60 10.22
N SER A 8 26.12 7.62 10.89
CA SER A 8 26.39 7.87 12.32
C SER A 8 25.98 6.68 13.21
N VAL A 9 25.06 5.86 12.71
CA VAL A 9 24.64 4.57 13.29
C VAL A 9 25.83 3.62 13.52
N PHE A 10 26.86 3.69 12.66
CA PHE A 10 28.01 2.78 12.67
C PHE A 10 29.18 3.27 13.56
N VAL A 11 29.23 4.55 13.93
CA VAL A 11 30.37 5.14 14.67
C VAL A 11 30.23 4.95 16.20
N SER A 12 29.04 4.63 16.71
CA SER A 12 28.77 4.43 18.15
C SER A 12 29.05 3.01 18.66
N LEU A 13 29.77 2.18 17.91
CA LEU A 13 30.16 0.83 18.31
C LEU A 13 31.33 0.86 19.30
N SER A 14 31.03 1.17 20.57
CA SER A 14 31.80 0.56 21.65
C SER A 14 31.55 -0.95 21.59
N ILE A 15 32.62 -1.74 21.47
CA ILE A 15 32.57 -3.19 21.37
C ILE A 15 31.91 -3.75 22.64
N PHE A 16 30.59 -3.92 22.59
CA PHE A 16 29.86 -4.81 23.48
C PHE A 16 29.20 -5.85 22.60
N THR A 17 29.91 -6.96 22.38
CA THR A 17 29.31 -8.22 21.94
C THR A 17 28.48 -8.79 23.09
N ILE A 18 27.38 -8.13 23.41
CA ILE A 18 26.27 -8.78 24.09
C ILE A 18 25.40 -9.32 22.98
N GLN A 19 25.47 -10.63 22.79
CA GLN A 19 24.53 -11.39 21.99
C GLN A 19 23.17 -11.30 22.71
N CYS A 20 22.53 -10.14 22.58
CA CYS A 20 21.23 -9.89 23.16
C CYS A 20 20.26 -10.74 22.36
N GLN A 21 19.73 -11.78 23.00
CA GLN A 21 18.69 -12.61 22.40
C GLN A 21 17.53 -11.69 22.05
N LYS A 22 17.24 -11.60 20.74
CA LYS A 22 16.16 -10.78 20.19
C LYS A 22 14.87 -11.02 20.98
N GLN A 23 14.35 -9.99 21.64
CA GLN A 23 13.13 -10.08 22.41
C GLN A 23 11.98 -9.57 21.57
N VAL A 24 11.13 -10.47 21.08
CA VAL A 24 9.91 -10.09 20.35
C VAL A 24 8.93 -9.40 21.29
N VAL A 25 8.12 -8.48 20.78
CA VAL A 25 7.06 -7.82 21.55
C VAL A 25 6.10 -8.88 22.13
N PRO A 26 5.86 -8.91 23.47
CA PRO A 26 4.91 -9.85 24.07
C PRO A 26 3.50 -9.68 23.51
N GLN A 27 2.75 -10.78 23.38
CA GLN A 27 1.38 -10.75 22.84
C GLN A 27 0.44 -9.85 23.64
N GLU A 28 0.62 -9.77 24.96
CA GLU A 28 -0.15 -8.88 25.83
C GLU A 28 0.08 -7.41 25.49
N GLU A 29 1.33 -7.04 25.19
CA GLU A 29 1.72 -5.69 24.81
C GLU A 29 1.19 -5.33 23.43
N ILE A 30 1.31 -6.25 22.46
CA ILE A 30 0.70 -6.11 21.15
C ILE A 30 -0.81 -5.85 21.29
N THR A 31 -1.52 -6.69 22.03
CA THR A 31 -2.98 -6.58 22.21
C THR A 31 -3.38 -5.25 22.85
N LYS A 32 -2.55 -4.73 23.77
CA LYS A 32 -2.78 -3.44 24.43
C LYS A 32 -2.64 -2.27 23.46
N PHE A 33 -1.66 -2.32 22.54
CA PHE A 33 -1.35 -1.22 21.64
C PHE A 33 -1.96 -1.35 20.25
N LEU A 34 -2.54 -2.49 19.89
CA LEU A 34 -3.28 -2.64 18.64
C LEU A 34 -4.46 -1.66 18.60
N PRO A 35 -4.68 -1.00 17.45
CA PRO A 35 -5.79 -0.07 17.31
C PRO A 35 -7.12 -0.83 17.39
N LYS A 36 -8.13 -0.19 18.01
CA LYS A 36 -9.52 -0.69 18.07
C LYS A 36 -10.44 0.29 17.33
N PRO A 37 -10.30 0.40 15.99
CA PRO A 37 -10.97 1.44 15.25
C PRO A 37 -12.47 1.19 15.16
N LYS A 38 -13.26 2.26 15.24
CA LYS A 38 -14.62 2.22 14.73
C LYS A 38 -14.56 2.13 13.22
N VAL A 39 -15.36 1.23 12.63
CA VAL A 39 -15.38 1.05 11.17
C VAL A 39 -16.57 1.78 10.58
N TYR A 40 -16.29 2.76 9.72
CA TYR A 40 -17.30 3.38 8.86
C TYR A 40 -17.53 2.50 7.64
N ILE A 41 -18.80 2.26 7.29
CA ILE A 41 -19.16 1.47 6.11
C ILE A 41 -20.12 2.29 5.24
N GLN A 42 -19.78 2.41 3.96
CA GLN A 42 -20.65 2.97 2.93
C GLN A 42 -20.93 1.92 1.87
N THR A 43 -22.21 1.64 1.63
CA THR A 43 -22.67 0.73 0.56
C THR A 43 -23.33 1.53 -0.55
N VAL A 44 -23.06 1.18 -1.79
CA VAL A 44 -23.63 1.83 -2.98
C VAL A 44 -23.93 0.77 -4.03
N GLY A 45 -25.03 0.96 -4.77
CA GLY A 45 -25.52 -0.03 -5.74
C GLY A 45 -26.46 -1.06 -5.11
N THR A 46 -27.17 -1.78 -5.97
CA THR A 46 -28.16 -2.82 -5.59
C THR A 46 -27.95 -4.12 -6.37
N GLY A 47 -26.82 -4.24 -7.07
CA GLY A 47 -26.48 -5.39 -7.87
C GLY A 47 -26.30 -6.68 -7.07
N LYS A 48 -26.45 -7.82 -7.75
CA LYS A 48 -26.30 -9.16 -7.16
C LYS A 48 -25.19 -9.98 -7.84
N ARG A 49 -24.44 -9.38 -8.77
CA ARG A 49 -23.34 -10.06 -9.47
C ARG A 49 -22.15 -10.25 -8.54
N GLY A 50 -21.92 -9.28 -7.65
CA GLY A 50 -20.97 -9.39 -6.56
C GLY A 50 -20.60 -8.03 -5.97
N SER A 51 -19.47 -7.94 -5.26
CA SER A 51 -19.05 -6.70 -4.60
C SER A 51 -17.61 -6.30 -4.90
N PHE A 52 -17.42 -5.03 -5.25
CA PHE A 52 -16.10 -4.41 -5.32
C PHE A 52 -15.91 -3.56 -4.06
N VAL A 53 -14.92 -3.90 -3.24
CA VAL A 53 -14.82 -3.40 -1.87
C VAL A 53 -13.49 -2.70 -1.66
N GLY A 54 -13.51 -1.40 -1.36
CA GLY A 54 -12.35 -0.69 -0.84
C GLY A 54 -12.27 -0.82 0.67
N MET A 55 -11.13 -1.25 1.21
CA MET A 55 -10.87 -1.29 2.65
C MET A 55 -9.71 -0.36 3.01
N GLU A 56 -9.93 0.47 4.03
CA GLU A 56 -8.90 1.31 4.63
C GLU A 56 -8.75 0.95 6.12
N PRO A 57 -8.01 -0.13 6.44
CA PRO A 57 -7.73 -0.50 7.82
C PRO A 57 -6.94 0.59 8.53
N TYR A 58 -7.27 0.86 9.80
CA TYR A 58 -6.49 1.78 10.62
C TYR A 58 -5.38 1.00 11.31
N LEU A 59 -4.13 1.21 10.89
CA LEU A 59 -2.98 0.43 11.35
C LEU A 59 -1.99 1.29 12.17
N ASN A 60 -1.22 0.65 13.03
CA ASN A 60 -0.07 1.29 13.68
C ASN A 60 1.15 0.37 13.66
N GLN A 61 2.27 0.79 14.24
CA GLN A 61 3.49 -0.03 14.24
C GLN A 61 3.29 -1.40 14.91
N TYR A 62 2.42 -1.51 15.92
CA TYR A 62 2.12 -2.78 16.60
C TYR A 62 1.28 -3.72 15.73
N SER A 63 0.52 -3.19 14.76
CA SER A 63 -0.08 -4.00 13.69
C SER A 63 0.97 -4.78 12.90
N TYR A 64 2.21 -4.31 12.84
CA TYR A 64 3.30 -4.98 12.13
C TYR A 64 4.28 -5.74 13.04
N ALA A 65 4.00 -5.84 14.35
CA ALA A 65 4.91 -6.49 15.30
C ALA A 65 5.14 -7.97 14.99
N THR A 66 4.08 -8.70 14.62
CA THR A 66 4.14 -10.09 14.18
C THR A 66 3.28 -10.28 12.94
N GLU A 67 3.50 -11.38 12.22
CA GLU A 67 2.63 -11.74 11.09
C GLU A 67 1.19 -11.92 11.54
N ASP A 68 0.96 -12.55 12.70
CA ASP A 68 -0.38 -12.74 13.25
C ASP A 68 -1.02 -11.41 13.65
N SER A 69 -0.28 -10.46 14.24
CA SER A 69 -0.82 -9.11 14.53
C SER A 69 -1.34 -8.44 13.26
N PHE A 70 -0.59 -8.54 12.17
CA PHE A 70 -0.94 -7.93 10.89
C PHE A 70 -2.16 -8.63 10.28
N TYR A 71 -2.13 -9.97 10.24
CA TYR A 71 -3.26 -10.77 9.80
C TYR A 71 -4.53 -10.46 10.60
N LEU A 72 -4.47 -10.43 11.93
CA LEU A 72 -5.63 -10.15 12.80
C LEU A 72 -6.19 -8.74 12.56
N ALA A 73 -5.31 -7.74 12.44
CA ALA A 73 -5.70 -6.35 12.18
C ALA A 73 -6.46 -6.21 10.85
N LEU A 74 -6.10 -6.97 9.82
CA LEU A 74 -6.83 -7.00 8.54
C LEU A 74 -8.08 -7.89 8.61
N ARG A 75 -7.96 -9.09 9.18
CA ARG A 75 -9.02 -10.09 9.27
C ARG A 75 -10.28 -9.51 9.91
N ASP A 76 -10.16 -8.64 10.91
CA ASP A 76 -11.33 -8.03 11.56
C ASP A 76 -12.21 -7.23 10.59
N TYR A 77 -11.64 -6.63 9.54
CA TYR A 77 -12.41 -5.97 8.48
C TYR A 77 -13.08 -6.97 7.53
N PHE A 78 -12.40 -8.04 7.17
CA PHE A 78 -12.95 -9.11 6.33
C PHE A 78 -14.08 -9.85 7.04
N GLN A 79 -13.88 -10.17 8.32
CA GLN A 79 -14.89 -10.79 9.18
C GLN A 79 -16.11 -9.88 9.32
N MET A 80 -15.91 -8.58 9.59
CA MET A 80 -17.01 -7.62 9.66
C MET A 80 -17.77 -7.53 8.33
N ALA A 81 -17.08 -7.55 7.19
CA ALA A 81 -17.72 -7.55 5.87
C ALA A 81 -18.56 -8.80 5.63
N LYS A 82 -18.04 -9.98 6.03
CA LYS A 82 -18.74 -11.26 5.96
C LYS A 82 -19.98 -11.29 6.84
N GLU A 83 -19.86 -10.89 8.11
CA GLU A 83 -20.98 -10.85 9.07
C GLU A 83 -22.10 -9.90 8.64
N LYS A 84 -21.76 -8.85 7.90
CA LYS A 84 -22.71 -7.89 7.33
C LYS A 84 -23.19 -8.23 5.93
N GLU A 85 -22.87 -9.44 5.44
CA GLU A 85 -23.27 -9.94 4.12
C GLU A 85 -22.84 -9.03 2.95
N LEU A 86 -21.68 -8.37 3.10
CA LEU A 86 -21.12 -7.45 2.10
C LEU A 86 -20.25 -8.18 1.06
N LEU A 87 -19.93 -9.45 1.31
CA LEU A 87 -19.07 -10.29 0.48
C LEU A 87 -19.88 -11.39 -0.22
N PHE A 88 -19.54 -11.63 -1.48
CA PHE A 88 -20.02 -12.74 -2.29
C PHE A 88 -18.86 -13.69 -2.54
N VAL A 89 -19.04 -14.96 -2.18
CA VAL A 89 -18.06 -16.03 -2.41
C VAL A 89 -17.65 -16.06 -3.88
N ASP A 90 -16.35 -15.98 -4.13
CA ASP A 90 -15.67 -15.93 -5.43
C ASP A 90 -16.08 -14.77 -6.35
N ARG A 91 -16.93 -13.86 -5.86
CA ARG A 91 -17.46 -12.70 -6.59
C ARG A 91 -17.29 -11.41 -5.82
N SER A 92 -16.27 -11.36 -4.97
CA SER A 92 -15.83 -10.13 -4.32
C SER A 92 -14.37 -9.87 -4.60
N ILE A 93 -14.05 -8.60 -4.84
CA ILE A 93 -12.69 -8.11 -5.00
C ILE A 93 -12.45 -7.05 -3.94
N ILE A 94 -11.44 -7.26 -3.10
CA ILE A 94 -11.03 -6.33 -2.05
C ILE A 94 -9.85 -5.49 -2.56
N VAL A 95 -9.90 -4.17 -2.38
CA VAL A 95 -8.81 -3.24 -2.67
C VAL A 95 -8.28 -2.68 -1.38
N LEU A 96 -7.00 -2.94 -1.11
CA LEU A 96 -6.28 -2.42 0.05
C LEU A 96 -5.34 -1.27 -0.33
N PRO A 97 -4.87 -0.45 0.62
CA PRO A 97 -4.11 0.76 0.29
C PRO A 97 -2.63 0.54 -0.04
N GLU A 98 -2.02 1.53 -0.67
CA GLU A 98 -0.59 1.54 -0.99
C GLU A 98 0.27 1.44 0.28
N TYR A 99 1.47 0.87 0.16
CA TYR A 99 2.47 0.69 1.21
C TYR A 99 2.05 -0.18 2.40
N ILE A 100 0.86 -0.80 2.36
CA ILE A 100 0.37 -1.66 3.44
C ILE A 100 1.33 -2.83 3.73
N GLY A 101 2.01 -3.37 2.72
CA GLY A 101 2.98 -4.45 2.91
C GLY A 101 4.38 -3.98 3.29
N THR A 102 4.73 -2.73 3.06
CA THR A 102 6.11 -2.23 3.19
C THR A 102 6.58 -2.20 4.65
N TRP A 103 5.68 -2.02 5.60
CA TRP A 103 6.01 -1.99 7.02
C TRP A 103 6.31 -3.37 7.62
N LEU A 104 6.11 -4.47 6.87
CA LEU A 104 6.54 -5.82 7.25
C LEU A 104 8.08 -5.93 7.42
N VAL A 105 8.81 -4.88 7.00
CA VAL A 105 10.26 -4.70 7.22
C VAL A 105 10.66 -4.82 8.70
N VAL A 106 9.76 -4.43 9.62
CA VAL A 106 9.99 -4.53 11.08
C VAL A 106 9.35 -5.76 11.74
N THR A 107 8.70 -6.65 10.98
CA THR A 107 7.96 -7.76 11.58
C THR A 107 8.88 -8.79 12.22
N ALA A 108 8.48 -9.30 13.39
CA ALA A 108 9.27 -10.16 14.25
C ALA A 108 10.66 -9.57 14.58
N GLU A 109 10.77 -8.24 14.60
CA GLU A 109 11.94 -7.54 15.08
C GLU A 109 11.94 -7.38 16.61
N ASP A 110 13.06 -6.92 17.16
CA ASP A 110 13.16 -6.71 18.59
C ASP A 110 12.17 -5.64 19.05
N LYS A 111 11.62 -5.83 20.26
CA LYS A 111 10.67 -4.91 20.88
C LYS A 111 11.18 -3.47 20.96
N SER A 112 12.50 -3.25 21.02
CA SER A 112 13.08 -1.91 21.05
C SER A 112 12.71 -1.06 19.83
N ILE A 113 12.44 -1.66 18.67
CA ILE A 113 12.01 -0.94 17.46
C ILE A 113 10.61 -0.35 17.65
N PHE A 114 9.73 -1.04 18.37
CA PHE A 114 8.35 -0.59 18.59
C PHE A 114 8.21 0.43 19.72
N ALA A 115 9.25 0.54 20.57
CA ALA A 115 9.34 1.50 21.66
C ALA A 115 9.90 2.87 21.24
N THR A 116 10.41 3.02 20.02
CA THR A 116 10.89 4.32 19.50
C THR A 116 9.72 5.26 19.21
N ASN A 117 10.02 6.55 19.03
CA ASN A 117 9.00 7.56 18.74
C ASN A 117 8.88 7.89 17.26
N THR A 118 9.96 7.70 16.50
CA THR A 118 10.02 8.06 15.08
C THR A 118 10.39 6.87 14.20
N ILE A 119 10.00 6.94 12.92
CA ILE A 119 10.43 5.98 11.89
C ILE A 119 11.95 6.00 11.77
N GLN A 120 12.57 7.18 11.79
CA GLN A 120 14.02 7.28 11.68
C GLN A 120 14.71 6.47 12.79
N GLU A 121 14.34 6.70 14.05
CA GLU A 121 14.87 5.94 15.19
C GLU A 121 14.62 4.43 15.03
N ALA A 122 13.41 4.04 14.61
CA ALA A 122 13.03 2.65 14.40
C ALA A 122 13.95 1.97 13.35
N MET A 123 14.20 2.65 12.23
CA MET A 123 15.05 2.15 11.15
C MET A 123 16.53 2.12 11.55
N GLU A 124 17.01 3.07 12.35
CA GLU A 124 18.36 3.04 12.90
C GLU A 124 18.55 1.84 13.85
N VAL A 125 17.58 1.57 14.73
CA VAL A 125 17.60 0.38 15.60
C VAL A 125 17.55 -0.91 14.77
N LEU A 126 16.72 -0.96 13.73
CA LEU A 126 16.65 -2.08 12.80
C LEU A 126 18.02 -2.39 12.19
N VAL A 127 18.72 -1.37 11.69
CA VAL A 127 20.06 -1.50 11.10
C VAL A 127 21.07 -1.98 12.13
N LYS A 128 21.08 -1.41 13.36
CA LYS A 128 21.99 -1.84 14.43
C LYS A 128 21.80 -3.30 14.80
N GLN A 129 20.56 -3.78 14.87
CA GLN A 129 20.25 -5.16 15.24
C GLN A 129 20.54 -6.16 14.13
N ASN A 130 20.56 -5.70 12.88
CA ASN A 130 20.83 -6.52 11.71
C ASN A 130 22.17 -6.15 11.06
N LEU A 131 23.13 -5.61 11.82
CA LEU A 131 24.34 -4.96 11.31
C LEU A 131 25.15 -5.82 10.34
N GLY A 132 25.37 -7.11 10.67
CA GLY A 132 26.09 -8.02 9.78
C GLY A 132 25.41 -8.22 8.44
N SER A 133 24.08 -8.44 8.46
CA SER A 133 23.28 -8.58 7.24
C SER A 133 23.22 -7.27 6.45
N PHE A 134 23.10 -6.13 7.13
CA PHE A 134 23.08 -4.82 6.50
C PHE A 134 24.41 -4.54 5.80
N LEU A 135 25.55 -4.70 6.49
CA LEU A 135 26.88 -4.50 5.92
C LEU A 135 27.16 -5.46 4.75
N TRP A 136 26.71 -6.71 4.85
CA TRP A 136 26.81 -7.66 3.75
C TRP A 136 26.07 -7.15 2.51
N HIS A 137 24.81 -6.75 2.65
CA HIS A 137 24.04 -6.24 1.51
C HIS A 137 24.61 -4.92 0.99
N TYR A 138 25.04 -4.02 1.88
CA TYR A 138 25.62 -2.73 1.50
C TYR A 138 26.90 -2.89 0.67
N LEU A 139 27.77 -3.84 1.02
CA LEU A 139 29.07 -4.04 0.37
C LEU A 139 29.00 -4.94 -0.88
N PHE A 140 28.08 -5.91 -0.90
CA PHE A 140 28.08 -6.98 -1.92
C PHE A 140 26.85 -7.01 -2.81
N SER A 141 25.78 -6.25 -2.51
CA SER A 141 24.65 -6.12 -3.44
C SER A 141 24.89 -4.96 -4.41
N ASN A 142 24.36 -5.09 -5.63
CA ASN A 142 24.30 -3.96 -6.54
C ASN A 142 23.40 -2.87 -5.95
N SER A 143 23.87 -1.63 -5.95
CA SER A 143 23.03 -0.46 -5.66
C SER A 143 22.52 0.12 -6.97
N TYR A 144 21.22 0.41 -7.01
CA TYR A 144 20.54 0.98 -8.16
C TYR A 144 19.99 2.38 -7.86
N SER A 145 20.31 2.94 -6.69
CA SER A 145 19.68 4.15 -6.19
C SER A 145 20.67 5.18 -5.65
N ALA A 146 20.20 6.42 -5.52
CA ALA A 146 20.98 7.48 -4.90
C ALA A 146 21.02 7.32 -3.36
N ASP A 147 19.92 6.85 -2.76
CA ASP A 147 19.83 6.51 -1.34
C ASP A 147 20.11 5.01 -1.12
N SER A 148 21.40 4.66 -1.22
CA SER A 148 21.88 3.28 -1.05
C SER A 148 21.61 2.69 0.34
N LEU A 149 21.49 3.52 1.38
CA LEU A 149 21.22 3.04 2.74
C LEU A 149 19.76 2.61 2.89
N LYS A 150 18.81 3.41 2.41
CA LYS A 150 17.40 3.03 2.38
C LYS A 150 17.17 1.83 1.47
N GLU A 151 17.85 1.79 0.32
CA GLU A 151 17.81 0.63 -0.58
C GLU A 151 18.27 -0.65 0.13
N THR A 152 19.42 -0.59 0.80
CA THR A 152 20.00 -1.72 1.54
C THR A 152 19.05 -2.21 2.63
N LEU A 153 18.40 -1.28 3.35
CA LEU A 153 17.47 -1.61 4.43
C LEU A 153 16.32 -2.51 3.93
N PHE A 154 15.66 -2.15 2.83
CA PHE A 154 14.58 -2.98 2.28
C PHE A 154 15.09 -4.25 1.63
N ARG A 155 16.22 -4.19 0.89
CA ARG A 155 16.83 -5.36 0.25
C ARG A 155 17.17 -6.44 1.28
N MET A 156 17.75 -6.03 2.41
CA MET A 156 18.10 -6.92 3.52
C MET A 156 16.90 -7.71 4.06
N LYS A 157 15.69 -7.14 4.01
CA LYS A 157 14.46 -7.71 4.56
C LYS A 157 13.51 -8.30 3.51
N ALA A 158 13.88 -8.21 2.23
CA ALA A 158 12.98 -8.47 1.11
C ALA A 158 12.35 -9.87 1.15
N TRP A 159 13.14 -10.90 1.47
CA TRP A 159 12.65 -12.28 1.56
C TRP A 159 11.66 -12.49 2.69
N GLN A 160 11.91 -11.93 3.89
CA GLN A 160 10.98 -12.02 4.99
C GLN A 160 9.71 -11.22 4.71
N MET A 161 9.85 -10.05 4.09
CA MET A 161 8.73 -9.21 3.69
C MET A 161 7.82 -9.92 2.67
N SER A 162 8.38 -10.51 1.62
CA SER A 162 7.59 -11.18 0.57
C SER A 162 6.87 -12.42 1.10
N ASP A 163 7.52 -13.23 1.94
CA ASP A 163 6.95 -14.44 2.53
C ASP A 163 5.75 -14.11 3.44
N ARG A 164 5.91 -13.14 4.34
CA ARG A 164 4.84 -12.70 5.27
C ARG A 164 3.69 -12.04 4.53
N TYR A 165 4.00 -11.19 3.55
CA TYR A 165 3.01 -10.54 2.70
C TYR A 165 2.16 -11.59 1.99
N GLN A 166 2.80 -12.57 1.34
CA GLN A 166 2.12 -13.65 0.66
C GLN A 166 1.29 -14.51 1.63
N SER A 167 1.86 -14.92 2.76
CA SER A 167 1.17 -15.73 3.77
C SER A 167 -0.13 -15.08 4.23
N VAL A 168 -0.09 -13.80 4.57
CA VAL A 168 -1.25 -13.06 5.09
C VAL A 168 -2.35 -12.93 4.03
N PHE A 169 -1.99 -12.50 2.81
CA PHE A 169 -2.99 -12.26 1.77
C PHE A 169 -3.55 -13.55 1.17
N LEU A 170 -2.73 -14.61 1.04
CA LEU A 170 -3.21 -15.96 0.68
C LEU A 170 -4.21 -16.46 1.71
N ARG A 171 -3.91 -16.32 3.02
CA ARG A 171 -4.81 -16.74 4.10
C ARG A 171 -6.14 -15.99 4.04
N LEU A 172 -6.11 -14.66 3.94
CA LEU A 172 -7.32 -13.83 3.85
C LEU A 172 -8.15 -14.15 2.61
N ALA A 173 -7.52 -14.24 1.44
CA ALA A 173 -8.24 -14.54 0.20
C ALA A 173 -8.97 -15.89 0.27
N ARG A 174 -8.26 -16.93 0.74
CA ARG A 174 -8.80 -18.29 0.85
C ARG A 174 -9.89 -18.42 1.93
N GLU A 175 -9.70 -17.80 3.09
CA GLU A 175 -10.65 -17.89 4.22
C GLU A 175 -11.98 -17.21 3.92
N TYR A 176 -11.92 -16.05 3.25
CA TYR A 176 -13.12 -15.28 2.91
C TYR A 176 -13.63 -15.56 1.50
N ARG A 177 -12.89 -16.34 0.70
CA ARG A 177 -13.20 -16.69 -0.69
C ARG A 177 -13.42 -15.44 -1.54
N VAL A 178 -12.46 -14.53 -1.48
CA VAL A 178 -12.49 -13.25 -2.18
C VAL A 178 -11.16 -13.01 -2.88
N ALA A 179 -11.19 -12.31 -4.01
CA ALA A 179 -9.97 -11.81 -4.62
C ALA A 179 -9.47 -10.56 -3.89
N ILE A 180 -8.17 -10.30 -3.93
CA ILE A 180 -7.54 -9.17 -3.23
C ILE A 180 -6.53 -8.47 -4.12
N VAL A 181 -6.73 -7.17 -4.40
CA VAL A 181 -5.66 -6.24 -4.76
C VAL A 181 -4.97 -5.84 -3.47
N ALA A 182 -3.84 -6.47 -3.18
CA ALA A 182 -3.21 -6.49 -1.85
C ALA A 182 -2.41 -5.23 -1.54
N GLY A 183 -2.96 -4.05 -1.87
CA GLY A 183 -2.29 -2.77 -1.66
C GLY A 183 -0.98 -2.72 -2.41
N SER A 184 0.10 -2.28 -1.75
CA SER A 184 1.43 -2.40 -2.33
C SER A 184 2.53 -2.68 -1.31
N ILE A 185 3.68 -3.12 -1.81
CA ILE A 185 4.88 -3.44 -1.05
C ILE A 185 6.13 -3.03 -1.85
N VAL A 186 7.20 -2.64 -1.15
CA VAL A 186 8.52 -2.37 -1.76
C VAL A 186 9.36 -3.64 -1.76
N LEU A 187 9.77 -4.10 -2.94
CA LEU A 187 10.62 -5.29 -3.13
C LEU A 187 11.64 -5.07 -4.25
N PRO A 188 12.81 -5.75 -4.23
CA PRO A 188 13.79 -5.67 -5.31
C PRO A 188 13.32 -6.50 -6.51
N HIS A 189 12.87 -5.81 -7.55
CA HIS A 189 12.40 -6.32 -8.85
C HIS A 189 11.80 -7.74 -8.76
N PRO A 190 10.67 -7.91 -8.04
CA PRO A 190 10.16 -9.22 -7.69
C PRO A 190 9.57 -9.96 -8.91
N LYS A 191 9.52 -11.28 -8.80
CA LYS A 191 8.86 -12.19 -9.73
C LYS A 191 7.94 -13.14 -8.96
N VAL A 192 6.94 -13.72 -9.62
CA VAL A 192 6.20 -14.85 -9.08
C VAL A 192 6.69 -16.11 -9.79
N ILE A 193 7.30 -17.01 -9.02
CA ILE A 193 7.88 -18.26 -9.53
C ILE A 193 7.15 -19.39 -8.82
N GLU A 194 6.47 -20.26 -9.57
CA GLU A 194 5.70 -21.39 -9.02
C GLU A 194 4.71 -20.97 -7.93
N GLY A 195 4.03 -19.83 -8.14
CA GLY A 195 3.07 -19.28 -7.19
C GLY A 195 3.70 -18.66 -5.93
N LYS A 196 5.01 -18.38 -5.93
CA LYS A 196 5.72 -17.71 -4.82
C LYS A 196 6.31 -16.36 -5.22
N ILE A 197 6.04 -15.34 -4.42
CA ILE A 197 6.66 -14.02 -4.55
C ILE A 197 8.14 -14.13 -4.19
N THR A 198 8.98 -13.94 -5.19
CA THR A 198 10.42 -14.11 -5.14
C THR A 198 11.11 -12.77 -5.45
N PRO A 199 11.67 -12.10 -4.42
CA PRO A 199 12.54 -10.96 -4.61
C PRO A 199 13.79 -11.34 -5.42
N THR A 200 14.36 -10.39 -6.17
CA THR A 200 15.59 -10.59 -6.95
C THR A 200 16.70 -9.64 -6.49
N ASP A 201 17.79 -9.56 -7.24
CA ASP A 201 18.89 -8.62 -7.05
C ASP A 201 18.73 -7.33 -7.86
N GLY A 202 17.58 -7.10 -8.50
CA GLY A 202 17.28 -5.88 -9.26
C GLY A 202 16.96 -4.65 -8.40
N PRO A 203 16.59 -3.52 -9.02
CA PRO A 203 16.23 -2.29 -8.31
C PRO A 203 14.98 -2.47 -7.44
N LEU A 204 14.85 -1.68 -6.38
CA LEU A 204 13.61 -1.65 -5.61
C LEU A 204 12.47 -1.03 -6.42
N GLU A 205 11.31 -1.67 -6.36
CA GLU A 205 10.07 -1.24 -7.03
C GLU A 205 8.94 -1.22 -5.99
N ASN A 206 7.98 -0.31 -6.15
CA ASN A 206 6.72 -0.36 -5.41
C ASN A 206 5.70 -1.13 -6.25
N VAL A 207 5.30 -2.31 -5.77
CA VAL A 207 4.52 -3.28 -6.54
C VAL A 207 3.23 -3.66 -5.83
N SER A 208 2.22 -4.02 -6.61
CA SER A 208 0.94 -4.55 -6.15
C SER A 208 0.72 -5.95 -6.71
N PHE A 209 0.32 -6.88 -5.84
CA PHE A 209 0.00 -8.25 -6.21
C PHE A 209 -1.52 -8.48 -6.15
N TYR A 210 -2.01 -9.32 -7.06
CA TYR A 210 -3.38 -9.80 -7.06
C TYR A 210 -3.43 -11.22 -6.49
N PHE A 211 -4.31 -11.45 -5.53
CA PHE A 211 -4.59 -12.77 -4.98
C PHE A 211 -5.97 -13.24 -5.44
N HIS A 212 -6.04 -14.44 -5.98
CA HIS A 212 -7.27 -15.12 -6.40
C HIS A 212 -8.06 -15.63 -5.19
N PRO A 213 -9.38 -15.91 -5.32
CA PRO A 213 -10.22 -16.36 -4.21
C PRO A 213 -9.79 -17.67 -3.52
N ASP A 214 -8.95 -18.48 -4.17
CA ASP A 214 -8.37 -19.69 -3.60
C ASP A 214 -7.06 -19.44 -2.81
N GLY A 215 -6.57 -18.20 -2.84
CA GLY A 215 -5.34 -17.74 -2.20
C GLY A 215 -4.11 -17.76 -3.10
N GLN A 216 -4.20 -18.23 -4.34
CA GLN A 216 -3.07 -18.16 -5.27
C GLN A 216 -2.75 -16.71 -5.62
N VAL A 217 -1.46 -16.37 -5.63
CA VAL A 217 -1.00 -15.08 -6.17
C VAL A 217 -0.90 -15.19 -7.68
N ASP A 218 -1.35 -14.15 -8.39
CA ASP A 218 -1.22 -14.05 -9.84
C ASP A 218 0.25 -13.98 -10.28
N ASP A 219 0.58 -14.48 -11.48
CA ASP A 219 1.95 -14.48 -11.98
C ASP A 219 2.41 -13.10 -12.46
N GLN A 220 1.45 -12.25 -12.84
CA GLN A 220 1.69 -10.89 -13.26
C GLN A 220 1.63 -9.92 -12.08
N ILE A 221 2.43 -8.86 -12.17
CA ILE A 221 2.68 -7.93 -11.07
C ILE A 221 2.48 -6.51 -11.58
N VAL A 222 1.67 -5.72 -10.88
CA VAL A 222 1.51 -4.29 -11.16
C VAL A 222 2.66 -3.53 -10.51
N ARG A 223 3.31 -2.67 -11.29
CA ARG A 223 4.41 -1.79 -10.85
C ARG A 223 3.95 -0.34 -10.89
N LYS A 224 4.32 0.42 -9.85
CA LYS A 224 4.09 1.87 -9.83
C LYS A 224 4.85 2.54 -10.97
N LEU A 225 4.12 3.25 -11.83
CA LEU A 225 4.64 3.87 -13.03
C LEU A 225 5.24 5.25 -12.75
N PHE A 226 4.65 5.99 -11.82
CA PHE A 226 5.05 7.36 -11.52
C PHE A 226 5.44 7.56 -10.04
N PRO A 227 6.62 7.07 -9.60
CA PRO A 227 7.14 7.39 -8.27
C PRO A 227 7.36 8.89 -8.05
N ILE A 228 6.95 9.44 -6.90
CA ILE A 228 7.18 10.85 -6.55
C ILE A 228 8.67 11.15 -6.29
N ILE A 229 9.07 12.42 -6.18
CA ILE A 229 10.50 12.78 -6.09
C ILE A 229 11.23 12.06 -4.96
N GLU A 230 10.60 11.91 -3.79
CA GLU A 230 11.19 11.23 -2.63
C GLU A 230 11.29 9.71 -2.82
N GLU A 231 10.42 9.15 -3.65
CA GLU A 231 10.45 7.73 -3.99
C GLU A 231 11.55 7.45 -5.01
N LYS A 232 11.76 8.36 -5.98
CA LYS A 232 12.81 8.24 -7.01
C LYS A 232 14.22 8.15 -6.45
N GLU A 233 14.44 8.59 -5.21
CA GLU A 233 15.74 8.45 -4.53
C GLU A 233 16.13 6.99 -4.29
N PHE A 234 15.16 6.08 -4.17
CA PHE A 234 15.38 4.67 -3.83
C PHE A 234 14.55 3.65 -4.64
N LEU A 235 13.57 4.09 -5.43
CA LEU A 235 12.69 3.24 -6.23
C LEU A 235 12.88 3.47 -7.74
N LYS A 236 12.72 2.40 -8.50
CA LYS A 236 12.61 2.40 -9.95
C LYS A 236 11.15 2.41 -10.38
N GLU A 237 10.86 3.17 -11.43
CA GLU A 237 9.55 3.21 -12.11
C GLU A 237 9.30 1.93 -12.91
N GLY A 238 8.06 1.48 -12.94
CA GLY A 238 7.57 0.48 -13.88
C GLY A 238 7.44 1.04 -15.31
N LYS A 239 7.11 0.17 -16.27
CA LYS A 239 6.82 0.59 -17.64
C LYS A 239 5.32 0.52 -17.90
N LEU A 240 4.81 1.56 -18.55
CA LEU A 240 3.38 1.82 -18.72
C LEU A 240 2.64 0.62 -19.35
N GLU A 241 3.21 0.00 -20.37
CA GLU A 241 2.64 -1.08 -21.17
C GLU A 241 2.92 -2.49 -20.60
N GLU A 242 3.61 -2.57 -19.46
CA GLU A 242 3.91 -3.85 -18.78
C GLU A 242 2.91 -4.16 -17.66
N ASN A 243 2.05 -3.21 -17.26
CA ASN A 243 1.08 -3.44 -16.19
C ASN A 243 -0.08 -4.33 -16.68
N PRO A 244 -0.39 -5.42 -15.93
CA PRO A 244 -1.37 -6.40 -16.37
C PRO A 244 -2.81 -5.93 -16.16
N THR A 245 -3.72 -6.64 -16.83
CA THR A 245 -5.16 -6.57 -16.57
C THR A 245 -5.63 -7.94 -16.13
N TYR A 246 -6.28 -8.03 -14.98
CA TYR A 246 -6.72 -9.31 -14.42
C TYR A 246 -8.14 -9.64 -14.88
N GLN A 247 -8.34 -10.86 -15.37
CA GLN A 247 -9.69 -11.37 -15.61
C GLN A 247 -10.31 -11.80 -14.28
N THR A 248 -11.42 -11.17 -13.89
CA THR A 248 -12.12 -11.48 -12.63
C THR A 248 -13.55 -11.92 -12.90
N SER A 249 -14.22 -12.46 -11.88
CA SER A 249 -15.65 -12.79 -11.91
C SER A 249 -16.55 -11.55 -12.04
N LEU A 250 -16.01 -10.36 -11.78
CA LEU A 250 -16.68 -9.08 -11.91
C LEU A 250 -16.25 -8.32 -13.18
N GLY A 251 -15.49 -8.91 -14.09
CA GLY A 251 -14.97 -8.26 -15.31
C GLY A 251 -13.47 -8.01 -15.28
N LYS A 252 -12.94 -7.40 -16.33
CA LYS A 252 -11.50 -7.07 -16.42
C LYS A 252 -11.13 -5.97 -15.41
N LEU A 253 -10.10 -6.20 -14.60
CA LEU A 253 -9.61 -5.30 -13.56
C LEU A 253 -8.26 -4.70 -13.92
N TYR A 254 -8.17 -3.37 -13.88
CA TYR A 254 -6.93 -2.61 -14.00
C TYR A 254 -6.55 -1.99 -12.65
N THR A 255 -5.26 -1.86 -12.37
CA THR A 255 -4.76 -1.27 -11.12
C THR A 255 -3.75 -0.16 -11.40
N MET A 256 -3.93 0.99 -10.75
CA MET A 256 -3.02 2.14 -10.80
C MET A 256 -2.48 2.39 -9.39
N VAL A 257 -1.16 2.42 -9.19
CA VAL A 257 -0.60 2.62 -7.85
C VAL A 257 -0.47 4.11 -7.57
N CYS A 258 -1.41 4.64 -6.78
CA CYS A 258 -1.39 5.98 -6.23
C CYS A 258 -1.23 7.10 -7.26
N ALA A 259 -0.03 7.67 -7.37
CA ALA A 259 0.32 8.76 -8.27
C ALA A 259 0.03 8.41 -9.73
N ASP A 260 0.06 7.13 -10.12
CA ASP A 260 -0.32 6.66 -11.46
C ASP A 260 -1.69 7.20 -11.90
N SER A 261 -2.64 7.30 -10.97
CA SER A 261 -3.99 7.80 -11.25
C SER A 261 -4.04 9.29 -11.64
N TRP A 262 -2.93 10.03 -11.52
CA TRP A 262 -2.85 11.43 -11.92
C TRP A 262 -2.47 11.62 -13.38
N PHE A 263 -1.94 10.61 -14.05
CA PHE A 263 -1.32 10.73 -15.36
C PHE A 263 -2.29 10.31 -16.48
N PRO A 264 -2.60 11.18 -17.46
CA PRO A 264 -3.56 10.88 -18.53
C PRO A 264 -3.18 9.63 -19.35
N GLU A 265 -1.90 9.41 -19.60
CA GLU A 265 -1.38 8.26 -20.35
C GLU A 265 -1.78 6.91 -19.72
N VAL A 266 -1.95 6.85 -18.39
CA VAL A 266 -2.38 5.63 -17.70
C VAL A 266 -3.87 5.34 -17.97
N TYR A 267 -4.68 6.36 -18.25
CA TYR A 267 -6.08 6.19 -18.67
C TYR A 267 -6.19 5.78 -20.13
N GLU A 268 -5.21 6.11 -20.98
CA GLU A 268 -5.14 5.58 -22.34
C GLU A 268 -4.88 4.07 -22.31
N GLU A 269 -3.96 3.60 -21.46
CA GLU A 269 -3.75 2.15 -21.24
C GLU A 269 -4.97 1.46 -20.62
N LEU A 270 -5.63 2.11 -19.66
CA LEU A 270 -6.90 1.61 -19.11
C LEU A 270 -7.92 1.36 -20.23
N GLN A 271 -8.08 2.30 -21.15
CA GLN A 271 -9.00 2.16 -22.29
C GLN A 271 -8.58 1.04 -23.24
N LYS A 272 -7.28 0.93 -23.57
CA LYS A 272 -6.74 -0.13 -24.44
C LYS A 272 -6.92 -1.52 -23.84
N SER A 273 -6.82 -1.65 -22.52
CA SER A 273 -7.01 -2.91 -21.80
C SER A 273 -8.47 -3.41 -21.80
N GLU A 274 -9.42 -2.53 -22.14
CA GLU A 274 -10.86 -2.76 -22.02
C GLU A 274 -11.30 -3.14 -20.60
N ALA A 275 -10.59 -2.65 -19.58
CA ALA A 275 -10.95 -2.91 -18.21
C ALA A 275 -12.32 -2.33 -17.86
N GLU A 276 -13.08 -3.08 -17.07
CA GLU A 276 -14.39 -2.68 -16.57
C GLU A 276 -14.31 -2.20 -15.11
N LEU A 277 -13.22 -2.54 -14.41
CA LEU A 277 -12.99 -2.20 -13.02
C LEU A 277 -11.64 -1.48 -12.88
N LEU A 278 -11.60 -0.46 -12.03
CA LEU A 278 -10.37 0.27 -11.69
C LEU A 278 -10.12 0.26 -10.18
N ALA A 279 -8.98 -0.30 -9.77
CA ALA A 279 -8.48 -0.21 -8.40
C ALA A 279 -7.32 0.80 -8.31
N VAL A 280 -7.36 1.68 -7.32
CA VAL A 280 -6.29 2.65 -7.05
C VAL A 280 -5.89 2.57 -5.56
N PRO A 281 -4.93 1.71 -5.19
CA PRO A 281 -4.29 1.77 -3.88
C PRO A 281 -3.47 3.06 -3.76
N SER A 282 -3.75 3.89 -2.74
CA SER A 282 -3.04 5.16 -2.50
C SER A 282 -2.51 5.29 -1.08
N PHE A 283 -1.50 6.14 -0.92
CA PHE A 283 -1.02 6.62 0.36
C PHE A 283 -0.67 8.10 0.27
N VAL A 284 -1.15 8.89 1.22
CA VAL A 284 -0.76 10.29 1.41
C VAL A 284 -0.24 10.47 2.82
N ALA A 285 0.98 10.97 2.94
CA ALA A 285 1.55 11.39 4.20
C ALA A 285 2.54 12.54 3.99
N PRO A 286 2.69 13.45 4.96
CA PRO A 286 1.96 13.51 6.24
C PRO A 286 0.47 13.85 6.09
N ALA A 287 -0.33 13.62 7.14
CA ALA A 287 -1.80 13.71 7.06
C ALA A 287 -2.31 15.11 6.70
N ASP A 288 -1.63 16.16 7.17
CA ASP A 288 -1.96 17.55 6.88
C ASP A 288 -1.79 17.92 5.40
N ALA A 289 -0.91 17.21 4.67
CA ALA A 289 -0.74 17.37 3.23
C ALA A 289 -2.07 17.31 2.48
N TRP A 290 -3.04 16.52 2.96
CA TRP A 290 -4.37 16.39 2.36
C TRP A 290 -5.16 17.71 2.28
N THR A 291 -4.91 18.64 3.21
CA THR A 291 -5.64 19.91 3.33
C THR A 291 -4.81 21.13 2.97
N THR A 292 -3.48 20.98 2.86
CA THR A 292 -2.60 22.05 2.41
C THR A 292 -2.73 22.29 0.91
N LYS A 293 -2.16 23.40 0.44
CA LYS A 293 -2.19 23.80 -0.97
C LYS A 293 -1.41 22.81 -1.83
N TRP A 294 -2.01 22.40 -2.93
CA TRP A 294 -1.39 21.56 -3.93
C TRP A 294 -0.34 22.34 -4.72
N ASN A 295 0.88 21.80 -4.80
CA ASN A 295 2.03 22.47 -5.43
C ASN A 295 2.28 22.03 -6.88
N GLY A 296 1.37 21.27 -7.48
CA GLY A 296 1.58 20.66 -8.80
C GLY A 296 2.04 19.21 -8.71
N TYR A 297 2.39 18.61 -9.84
CA TYR A 297 2.82 17.22 -9.91
C TYR A 297 4.19 17.06 -9.24
N ASN A 298 4.35 16.00 -8.46
CA ASN A 298 5.58 15.71 -7.73
C ASN A 298 6.40 14.64 -8.48
N GLY A 299 7.61 15.00 -8.91
CA GLY A 299 8.56 14.10 -9.58
C GLY A 299 8.48 14.05 -11.11
N TYR A 300 7.47 14.69 -11.72
CA TYR A 300 7.25 14.73 -13.17
C TYR A 300 6.73 16.09 -13.64
N ALA A 301 6.80 16.34 -14.95
CA ALA A 301 6.20 17.52 -15.54
C ALA A 301 4.67 17.48 -15.39
N ASN A 302 4.07 18.66 -15.19
CA ASN A 302 2.63 18.79 -15.17
C ASN A 302 2.02 18.37 -16.53
N PRO A 303 1.02 17.48 -16.54
CA PRO A 303 0.26 17.16 -17.74
C PRO A 303 -0.36 18.40 -18.39
N LYS A 304 -0.52 18.36 -19.71
CA LYS A 304 -1.01 19.52 -20.49
C LYS A 304 -2.47 19.89 -20.18
N ASP A 305 -3.23 18.97 -19.60
CA ASP A 305 -4.66 19.10 -19.36
C ASP A 305 -5.03 19.70 -17.99
N ILE A 306 -4.03 20.10 -17.19
CA ILE A 306 -4.28 20.75 -15.89
C ILE A 306 -4.49 22.27 -16.03
N GLU A 307 -5.30 22.84 -15.14
CA GLU A 307 -5.45 24.29 -15.04
C GLU A 307 -4.31 24.88 -14.21
N LYS A 308 -3.37 25.59 -14.85
CA LYS A 308 -2.19 26.17 -14.17
C LYS A 308 -2.51 27.06 -12.96
N LYS A 309 -3.67 27.74 -12.96
CA LYS A 309 -4.12 28.61 -11.85
C LYS A 309 -4.43 27.84 -10.56
N ASP A 310 -4.64 26.52 -10.64
CA ASP A 310 -4.97 25.70 -9.48
C ASP A 310 -3.73 25.43 -8.61
N ILE A 311 -2.54 25.46 -9.21
CA ILE A 311 -1.26 25.28 -8.53
C ILE A 311 -1.07 26.40 -7.50
N GLY A 312 -0.87 26.02 -6.23
CA GLY A 312 -0.73 26.96 -5.11
C GLY A 312 -2.05 27.60 -4.65
N LEU A 313 -3.18 27.22 -5.24
CA LEU A 313 -4.51 27.77 -4.94
C LEU A 313 -5.44 26.75 -4.28
N ILE A 314 -5.61 25.57 -4.90
CA ILE A 314 -6.51 24.54 -4.38
C ILE A 314 -5.79 23.62 -3.38
N SER A 315 -6.55 22.93 -2.52
CA SER A 315 -5.96 21.93 -1.63
C SER A 315 -5.57 20.65 -2.37
N GLU A 316 -4.67 19.86 -1.78
CA GLU A 316 -4.30 18.51 -2.24
C GLU A 316 -5.54 17.63 -2.45
N ARG A 317 -6.48 17.58 -1.49
CA ARG A 317 -7.76 16.88 -1.63
C ARG A 317 -8.53 17.31 -2.89
N THR A 318 -8.58 18.63 -3.16
CA THR A 318 -9.29 19.16 -4.33
C THR A 318 -8.56 18.79 -5.62
N ALA A 319 -7.23 18.79 -5.60
CA ALA A 319 -6.40 18.36 -6.72
C ALA A 319 -6.58 16.86 -7.02
N TRP A 320 -6.56 15.98 -6.01
CA TRP A 320 -6.89 14.55 -6.15
C TRP A 320 -8.27 14.36 -6.79
N LYS A 321 -9.28 15.10 -6.32
CA LYS A 321 -10.64 15.02 -6.87
C LYS A 321 -10.69 15.43 -8.35
N LYS A 322 -9.92 16.45 -8.76
CA LYS A 322 -9.98 17.05 -10.09
C LYS A 322 -9.07 16.37 -11.11
N TYR A 323 -7.87 15.97 -10.69
CA TYR A 323 -6.79 15.55 -11.56
C TYR A 323 -6.37 14.09 -11.37
N ALA A 324 -7.02 13.33 -10.49
CA ALA A 324 -6.82 11.88 -10.36
C ALA A 324 -8.08 11.11 -10.81
N MET A 325 -8.32 9.91 -10.25
CA MET A 325 -9.40 8.99 -10.65
C MET A 325 -10.77 9.68 -10.77
N ALA A 326 -11.19 10.45 -9.76
CA ALA A 326 -12.53 11.03 -9.74
C ALA A 326 -12.80 12.02 -10.88
N GLY A 327 -11.79 12.76 -11.33
CA GLY A 327 -11.92 13.76 -12.39
C GLY A 327 -11.58 13.22 -13.79
N ARG A 328 -10.73 12.18 -13.85
CA ARG A 328 -10.25 11.59 -15.11
C ARG A 328 -11.04 10.38 -15.57
N LEU A 329 -11.59 9.58 -14.66
CA LEU A 329 -12.38 8.41 -15.00
C LEU A 329 -13.76 8.82 -15.56
N LYS A 330 -13.85 8.93 -16.89
CA LYS A 330 -15.07 9.31 -17.62
C LYS A 330 -15.58 8.20 -18.55
N ASP A 331 -14.86 7.09 -18.64
CA ASP A 331 -15.24 5.99 -19.53
C ASP A 331 -16.45 5.22 -18.95
N PRO A 332 -17.62 5.22 -19.63
CA PRO A 332 -18.79 4.49 -19.16
C PRO A 332 -18.61 2.96 -19.21
N LYS A 333 -17.60 2.43 -19.91
CA LYS A 333 -17.25 1.00 -19.89
C LYS A 333 -16.68 0.57 -18.55
N VAL A 334 -16.03 1.49 -17.83
CA VAL A 334 -15.56 1.25 -16.46
C VAL A 334 -16.75 1.35 -15.51
N LYS A 335 -17.39 0.21 -15.24
CA LYS A 335 -18.59 0.13 -14.42
C LYS A 335 -18.33 0.43 -12.95
N ALA A 336 -17.11 0.26 -12.44
CA ALA A 336 -16.78 0.66 -11.08
C ALA A 336 -15.30 1.03 -10.90
N GLY A 337 -15.05 2.06 -10.08
CA GLY A 337 -13.71 2.51 -9.71
C GLY A 337 -13.63 2.76 -8.21
N ILE A 338 -12.56 2.28 -7.58
CA ILE A 338 -12.30 2.47 -6.14
C ILE A 338 -10.87 2.96 -5.96
N ASN A 339 -10.73 4.13 -5.34
CA ASN A 339 -9.46 4.65 -4.85
C ASN A 339 -9.49 4.67 -3.32
N VAL A 340 -8.63 3.89 -2.68
CA VAL A 340 -8.50 3.80 -1.22
C VAL A 340 -7.17 4.36 -0.75
N PHE A 341 -7.14 4.89 0.48
CA PHE A 341 -5.98 5.52 1.10
C PHE A 341 -5.59 4.78 2.37
N PHE A 342 -4.27 4.64 2.60
CA PHE A 342 -3.77 4.05 3.83
C PHE A 342 -4.22 4.89 5.02
N ARG A 343 -4.68 4.24 6.10
CA ARG A 343 -5.13 4.89 7.34
C ARG A 343 -4.27 4.39 8.49
N GLY A 344 -3.89 5.30 9.38
CA GLY A 344 -3.14 4.94 10.58
C GLY A 344 -2.00 5.88 10.93
N GLU A 345 -1.28 5.48 11.97
CA GLU A 345 -0.10 6.17 12.48
C GLU A 345 1.02 5.14 12.67
N ILE A 346 2.04 5.19 11.83
CA ILE A 346 3.21 4.32 11.89
C ILE A 346 4.34 5.14 12.49
N TRP A 347 4.56 5.01 13.81
CA TRP A 347 5.35 5.96 14.60
C TRP A 347 4.88 7.40 14.40
N ASP A 348 5.74 8.30 13.92
CA ASP A 348 5.47 9.71 13.65
C ASP A 348 4.85 9.96 12.27
N LEU A 349 4.71 8.91 11.43
CA LEU A 349 4.08 9.01 10.12
C LEU A 349 2.56 8.84 10.23
N LYS A 350 1.85 9.95 10.10
CA LYS A 350 0.39 9.97 10.07
C LYS A 350 -0.13 10.01 8.65
N ALA A 351 -1.07 9.13 8.33
CA ALA A 351 -1.67 9.04 7.02
C ALA A 351 -2.88 9.98 6.85
N GLY A 352 -2.97 10.62 5.68
CA GLY A 352 -4.12 11.41 5.23
C GLY A 352 -4.93 10.67 4.16
N GLY A 353 -5.79 11.39 3.44
CA GLY A 353 -6.56 10.81 2.33
C GLY A 353 -7.98 10.40 2.70
N ASP A 354 -8.86 10.50 1.70
CA ASP A 354 -10.24 10.01 1.72
C ASP A 354 -10.54 9.34 0.37
N ALA A 355 -11.24 8.21 0.41
CA ALA A 355 -11.53 7.45 -0.81
C ALA A 355 -12.32 8.24 -1.85
N PHE A 356 -12.04 7.94 -3.12
CA PHE A 356 -12.88 8.33 -4.25
C PHE A 356 -13.51 7.08 -4.86
N LEU A 357 -14.78 7.18 -5.20
CA LEU A 357 -15.59 6.07 -5.69
C LEU A 357 -16.25 6.46 -7.00
N SER A 358 -16.40 5.50 -7.92
CA SER A 358 -17.12 5.66 -9.18
C SER A 358 -17.98 4.43 -9.43
N LEU A 359 -19.22 4.63 -9.89
CA LEU A 359 -20.14 3.56 -10.28
C LEU A 359 -20.89 3.97 -11.56
N GLY A 360 -20.85 3.12 -12.58
CA GLY A 360 -21.42 3.39 -13.90
C GLY A 360 -20.83 4.64 -14.58
N GLY A 361 -19.51 4.83 -14.46
CA GLY A 361 -18.80 6.02 -14.98
C GLY A 361 -19.13 7.33 -14.27
N LYS A 362 -19.83 7.31 -13.12
CA LYS A 362 -20.20 8.50 -12.36
C LYS A 362 -19.55 8.51 -10.98
N PRO A 363 -18.98 9.65 -10.54
CA PRO A 363 -18.47 9.80 -9.18
C PRO A 363 -19.57 9.55 -8.14
N VAL A 364 -19.23 8.80 -7.11
CA VAL A 364 -20.06 8.56 -5.93
C VAL A 364 -19.56 9.45 -4.80
N ILE A 365 -20.49 10.15 -4.15
CA ILE A 365 -20.15 11.04 -3.04
C ILE A 365 -19.71 10.18 -1.84
N ASN A 366 -18.47 10.39 -1.38
CA ASN A 366 -18.00 9.89 -0.10
C ASN A 366 -18.51 10.81 1.01
N VAL A 367 -19.32 10.27 1.93
CA VAL A 367 -19.94 11.04 3.02
C VAL A 367 -19.30 10.76 4.38
N VAL A 368 -18.11 10.14 4.38
CA VAL A 368 -17.36 9.86 5.60
C VAL A 368 -17.06 11.16 6.35
N LYS A 369 -17.26 11.12 7.67
CA LYS A 369 -16.83 12.18 8.57
C LYS A 369 -15.51 11.78 9.20
N GLU A 370 -14.60 12.74 9.29
CA GLU A 370 -13.29 12.52 9.88
C GLU A 370 -13.43 12.20 11.38
N GLU A 371 -12.85 11.06 11.78
CA GLU A 371 -12.76 10.60 13.16
C GLU A 371 -11.30 10.16 13.39
N LYS A 372 -10.76 10.42 14.60
CA LYS A 372 -9.32 10.25 14.90
C LYS A 372 -8.81 8.83 14.65
N THR A 373 -9.57 7.81 15.05
CA THR A 373 -9.19 6.39 14.92
C THR A 373 -10.32 5.63 14.24
N GLN A 374 -10.40 5.77 12.91
CA GLN A 374 -11.47 5.20 12.11
C GLN A 374 -10.90 4.39 10.96
N GLY A 375 -11.34 3.13 10.88
CA GLY A 375 -11.21 2.32 9.68
C GLY A 375 -12.39 2.55 8.75
N ARG A 376 -12.23 2.31 7.46
CA ARG A 376 -13.29 2.58 6.49
C ARG A 376 -13.46 1.43 5.51
N MET A 377 -14.69 1.22 5.08
CA MET A 377 -15.05 0.22 4.08
C MET A 377 -16.06 0.81 3.11
N TYR A 378 -15.79 0.65 1.82
CA TYR A 378 -16.60 1.17 0.74
C TYR A 378 -17.01 0.01 -0.16
N VAL A 379 -18.30 -0.30 -0.22
CA VAL A 379 -18.82 -1.47 -0.94
C VAL A 379 -19.64 -1.00 -2.13
N LEU A 380 -19.22 -1.38 -3.33
CA LEU A 380 -19.96 -1.18 -4.57
C LEU A 380 -20.56 -2.51 -5.00
N PHE A 381 -21.89 -2.62 -4.97
CA PHE A 381 -22.61 -3.81 -5.46
C PHE A 381 -22.87 -3.70 -6.97
N LEU A 382 -22.42 -4.71 -7.73
CA LEU A 382 -22.43 -4.75 -9.21
C LEU A 382 -23.45 -5.70 -9.81
#